data_AF-X1CC45-F1
#
_entry.id   AF-X1CC45-F1
#
_cell.length_a   1.000
_cell.length_b   1.000
_cell.length_c   1.000
_cell.angle_alpha   90.00
_cell.angle_beta   90.00
_cell.angle_gamma   90.00
#
_symmetry.space_group_name_H-M   'P 1'
#
loop_
_entity.id
_entity.type
_entity.pdbx_description
1 polymer ?
#
loop_
_entity_poly.entity_id
_entity_poly.type
_entity_poly.pdbx_seq_one_letter_code
_entity_poly.pdbx_strand_id
1 'polypeptide(L)'
;LSDKLNELHKKEIDIEKELTQFQNYKAILTTSGDILNELISKILNEYFLISIDSSDNKKEDIKILNEKDDIIAFVEVKGTKRGVKREYIDQADSHRERAGVTNETPGILIINNEMSIEGIENRKEAVIAKEQIIHATNRNVLIIRTIDLLNLMLLLEKDQDRKSRFLSIVLNNSGWLKVESNKYDIIKK
;
A
#
# COMPACT_ATOMS: atom_id res chain seq x y z
N LEU A 1 -19.68 41.73 0.51
CA LEU A 1 -18.55 41.45 1.43
C LEU A 1 -18.70 40.09 2.12
N SER A 2 -19.87 39.78 2.70
CA SER A 2 -20.13 38.50 3.37
C SER A 2 -19.96 37.27 2.47
N ASP A 3 -20.44 37.32 1.22
CA ASP A 3 -20.30 36.18 0.29
C ASP A 3 -18.84 35.88 -0.06
N LYS A 4 -18.03 36.93 -0.25
CA LYS A 4 -16.59 36.80 -0.54
C LYS A 4 -15.81 36.27 0.66
N LEU A 5 -16.21 36.65 1.89
CA LEU A 5 -15.63 36.11 3.12
C LEU A 5 -15.98 34.61 3.29
N ASN A 6 -17.23 34.24 3.02
CA ASN A 6 -17.67 32.85 3.07
C ASN A 6 -16.97 31.98 2.01
N GLU A 7 -16.77 32.50 0.79
CA GLU A 7 -16.04 31.80 -0.27
C GLU A 7 -14.56 31.58 0.12
N LEU A 8 -13.92 32.60 0.71
CA LEU A 8 -12.53 32.49 1.17
C LEU A 8 -12.37 31.48 2.30
N HIS A 9 -13.24 31.49 3.31
CA HIS A 9 -13.22 30.49 4.39
C HIS A 9 -13.43 29.06 3.85
N LYS A 10 -14.30 28.87 2.86
CA LYS A 10 -14.48 27.56 2.24
C LYS A 10 -13.20 27.08 1.54
N LYS A 11 -12.54 27.97 0.78
CA LYS A 11 -11.27 27.65 0.10
C LYS A 11 -10.17 27.32 1.10
N GLU A 12 -10.08 28.04 2.21
CA GLU A 12 -9.12 27.77 3.28
C GLU A 12 -9.30 26.35 3.84
N ILE A 13 -10.54 25.97 4.19
CA ILE A 13 -10.86 24.62 4.68
C ILE A 13 -10.51 23.54 3.65
N ASP A 14 -10.79 23.78 2.36
CA ASP A 14 -10.50 22.82 1.30
C ASP A 14 -8.99 22.64 1.11
N ILE A 15 -8.22 23.72 1.15
CA ILE A 15 -6.74 23.69 1.07
C ILE A 15 -6.14 22.96 2.29
N GLU A 16 -6.63 23.22 3.50
CA GLU A 16 -6.15 22.54 4.71
C GLU A 16 -6.39 21.02 4.65
N LYS A 17 -7.53 20.60 4.11
CA LYS A 17 -7.84 19.19 3.89
C LYS A 17 -6.90 18.56 2.87
N GLU A 18 -6.68 19.20 1.72
CA GLU A 18 -5.73 18.72 0.71
C GLU A 18 -4.32 18.61 1.28
N LEU A 19 -3.87 19.62 2.03
CA LEU A 19 -2.57 19.62 2.68
C LEU A 19 -2.42 18.44 3.64
N THR A 20 -3.44 18.19 4.45
CA THR A 20 -3.48 17.06 5.39
C THR A 20 -3.40 15.72 4.65
N GLN A 21 -4.10 15.57 3.52
CA GLN A 21 -4.00 14.36 2.69
C GLN A 21 -2.58 14.15 2.17
N PHE A 22 -1.94 15.19 1.62
CA PHE A 22 -0.56 15.09 1.15
C PHE A 22 0.44 14.78 2.27
N GLN A 23 0.21 15.31 3.48
CA GLN A 23 1.01 14.97 4.65
C GLN A 23 0.86 13.48 5.02
N ASN A 24 -0.37 12.96 5.01
CA ASN A 24 -0.64 11.55 5.25
C ASN A 24 0.02 10.65 4.20
N TYR A 25 -0.04 11.02 2.92
CA TYR A 25 0.62 10.27 1.85
C TYR A 25 2.13 10.26 1.97
N LYS A 26 2.74 11.34 2.47
CA LYS A 26 4.19 11.36 2.73
C LYS A 26 4.55 10.61 4.01
N ALA A 27 3.68 10.59 5.01
CA ALA A 27 3.92 9.96 6.29
C ALA A 27 4.12 8.43 6.18
N ILE A 28 3.58 7.77 5.16
CA ILE A 28 3.85 6.33 4.94
C ILE A 28 5.33 6.02 4.70
N LEU A 29 6.12 7.01 4.30
CA LEU A 29 7.57 6.87 4.10
C LEU A 29 8.35 6.92 5.42
N THR A 30 7.79 7.44 6.50
CA THR A 30 8.52 7.68 7.76
C THR A 30 7.91 6.95 8.96
N THR A 31 6.75 6.33 8.81
CA THR A 31 5.99 5.69 9.90
C THR A 31 6.14 4.16 9.90
N SER A 32 5.73 3.53 11.01
CA SER A 32 5.69 2.07 11.18
C SER A 32 4.59 1.70 12.19
N GLY A 33 4.30 0.41 12.34
CA GLY A 33 3.29 -0.09 13.29
C GLY A 33 1.88 0.43 12.99
N ASP A 34 1.09 0.66 14.03
CA ASP A 34 -0.32 1.10 13.94
C ASP A 34 -0.51 2.35 13.07
N ILE A 35 0.40 3.32 13.15
CA ILE A 35 0.31 4.57 12.37
C ILE A 35 0.41 4.26 10.87
N LEU A 36 1.36 3.41 10.48
CA LEU A 36 1.50 3.03 9.08
C LEU A 36 0.27 2.24 8.61
N ASN A 37 -0.23 1.32 9.43
CA ASN A 37 -1.46 0.56 9.14
C ASN A 37 -2.67 1.47 8.89
N GLU A 38 -2.88 2.47 9.76
CA GLU A 38 -3.98 3.43 9.63
C GLU A 38 -3.85 4.24 8.33
N LEU A 39 -2.65 4.74 8.01
CA LEU A 39 -2.41 5.52 6.81
C LEU A 39 -2.61 4.68 5.53
N ILE A 40 -2.13 3.44 5.52
CA ILE A 40 -2.35 2.52 4.39
C ILE A 40 -3.84 2.20 4.23
N SER A 41 -4.56 1.96 5.32
CA SER A 41 -6.01 1.74 5.29
C SER A 41 -6.75 2.92 4.66
N LYS A 42 -6.40 4.15 5.06
CA LYS A 42 -6.95 5.38 4.45
C LYS A 42 -6.61 5.50 2.97
N ILE A 43 -5.37 5.20 2.56
CA ILE A 43 -4.97 5.25 1.15
C ILE A 43 -5.78 4.23 0.32
N LEU A 44 -5.94 2.99 0.81
CA LEU A 44 -6.72 1.98 0.10
C LEU A 44 -8.19 2.41 -0.03
N ASN A 45 -8.80 2.90 1.05
CA ASN A 45 -10.21 3.28 1.06
C ASN A 45 -10.49 4.59 0.30
N GLU A 46 -9.77 5.67 0.64
CA GLU A 46 -10.06 7.02 0.14
C GLU A 46 -9.43 7.30 -1.22
N TYR A 47 -8.18 6.86 -1.43
CA TYR A 47 -7.46 7.17 -2.67
C TYR A 47 -7.76 6.15 -3.78
N PHE A 48 -7.70 4.85 -3.47
CA PHE A 48 -7.95 3.78 -4.43
C PHE A 48 -9.41 3.32 -4.49
N LEU A 49 -10.28 3.82 -3.61
CA LEU A 49 -11.72 3.48 -3.57
C LEU A 49 -11.97 1.97 -3.36
N ILE A 50 -11.12 1.35 -2.54
CA ILE A 50 -11.15 -0.08 -2.23
C ILE A 50 -11.94 -0.32 -0.95
N SER A 51 -12.92 -1.24 -1.02
CA SER A 51 -13.61 -1.75 0.15
C SER A 51 -12.63 -2.63 0.95
N ILE A 52 -12.41 -2.27 2.20
CA ILE A 52 -11.53 -3.02 3.10
C ILE A 52 -12.26 -3.37 4.40
N ASP A 53 -11.93 -4.52 4.96
CA ASP A 53 -12.23 -4.87 6.35
C ASP A 53 -10.93 -4.77 7.17
N SER A 54 -10.97 -3.94 8.21
CA SER A 54 -9.91 -3.74 9.20
C SER A 54 -10.43 -3.88 10.64
N SER A 55 -11.60 -4.51 10.81
CA SER A 55 -12.33 -4.61 12.09
C SER A 55 -11.78 -5.68 13.05
N ASP A 56 -10.85 -6.52 12.61
CA ASP A 56 -10.28 -7.55 13.46
C ASP A 56 -9.52 -6.93 14.64
N ASN A 57 -9.79 -7.41 15.86
CA ASN A 57 -9.25 -6.93 17.14
C ASN A 57 -7.71 -7.01 17.27
N LYS A 58 -7.01 -7.42 16.20
CA LYS A 58 -5.57 -7.33 15.99
C LYS A 58 -5.36 -6.51 14.72
N LYS A 59 -5.20 -5.20 14.87
CA LYS A 59 -5.12 -4.12 13.84
C LYS A 59 -4.16 -4.33 12.64
N GLU A 60 -3.56 -5.50 12.47
CA GLU A 60 -2.53 -5.77 11.47
C GLU A 60 -3.07 -6.42 10.18
N ASP A 61 -4.30 -6.94 10.18
CA ASP A 61 -4.81 -7.82 9.11
C ASP A 61 -5.82 -7.08 8.21
N ILE A 62 -5.37 -6.29 7.23
CA ILE A 62 -6.27 -5.60 6.28
C ILE A 62 -6.76 -6.62 5.23
N LYS A 63 -8.08 -6.71 5.02
CA LYS A 63 -8.69 -7.57 3.98
C LYS A 63 -9.29 -6.71 2.89
N ILE A 64 -9.03 -7.04 1.62
CA ILE A 64 -9.71 -6.39 0.48
C ILE A 64 -10.97 -7.18 0.16
N LEU A 65 -12.09 -6.47 0.02
CA LEU A 65 -13.40 -7.04 -0.27
C LEU A 65 -13.86 -6.73 -1.69
N ASN A 66 -14.62 -7.65 -2.29
CA ASN A 66 -15.37 -7.39 -3.53
C ASN A 66 -16.74 -6.72 -3.22
N GLU A 67 -17.56 -6.53 -4.26
CA GLU A 67 -18.90 -5.93 -4.14
C GLU A 67 -19.92 -6.79 -3.37
N LYS A 68 -19.61 -8.07 -3.14
CA LYS A 68 -20.42 -9.03 -2.38
C LYS A 68 -19.90 -9.25 -0.97
N ASP A 69 -18.93 -8.44 -0.54
CA ASP A 69 -18.20 -8.58 0.72
C ASP A 69 -17.38 -9.88 0.86
N ASP A 70 -17.08 -10.57 -0.25
CA ASP A 70 -16.13 -11.69 -0.22
C ASP A 70 -14.69 -11.16 -0.17
N ILE A 71 -13.84 -11.83 0.60
CA ILE A 71 -12.41 -11.50 0.67
C ILE A 71 -11.72 -11.92 -0.63
N ILE A 72 -11.07 -10.96 -1.29
CA ILE A 72 -10.35 -11.18 -2.55
C ILE A 72 -8.83 -11.01 -2.43
N ALA A 73 -8.33 -10.40 -1.37
CA ALA A 73 -6.90 -10.35 -1.05
C ALA A 73 -6.66 -10.02 0.44
N PHE A 74 -5.46 -10.36 0.91
CA PHE A 74 -4.98 -10.01 2.26
C PHE A 74 -3.80 -9.06 2.17
N VAL A 75 -3.81 -8.03 2.99
CA VAL A 75 -2.78 -6.99 3.03
C VAL A 75 -2.11 -7.00 4.40
N GLU A 76 -0.82 -7.29 4.40
CA GLU A 76 0.09 -7.16 5.53
C GLU A 76 0.86 -5.84 5.41
N VAL A 77 0.94 -5.09 6.50
CA VAL A 77 1.65 -3.81 6.53
C VAL A 77 2.77 -3.83 7.56
N LYS A 78 4.00 -3.56 7.11
CA LYS A 78 5.17 -3.53 8.00
C LYS A 78 6.07 -2.34 7.75
N GLY A 79 6.65 -1.80 8.83
CA GLY A 79 7.75 -0.84 8.77
C GLY A 79 9.00 -1.45 9.39
N THR A 80 10.15 -1.28 8.75
CA THR A 80 11.42 -1.80 9.28
C THR A 80 12.61 -0.94 8.88
N LYS A 81 13.59 -0.87 9.77
CA LYS A 81 14.88 -0.21 9.50
C LYS A 81 15.74 -0.97 8.49
N ARG A 82 15.42 -2.24 8.21
CA ARG A 82 16.22 -3.12 7.34
C ARG A 82 15.43 -3.48 6.06
N GLY A 83 16.04 -4.29 5.20
CA GLY A 83 15.36 -4.87 4.04
C GLY A 83 14.19 -5.79 4.39
N VAL A 84 13.50 -6.23 3.34
CA VAL A 84 12.41 -7.21 3.43
C VAL A 84 12.96 -8.53 3.95
N LYS A 85 12.26 -9.15 4.89
CA LYS A 85 12.59 -10.47 5.41
C LYS A 85 11.53 -11.49 5.03
N ARG A 86 11.95 -12.75 5.01
CA ARG A 86 11.08 -13.90 4.76
C ARG A 86 9.88 -13.95 5.73
N GLU A 87 10.12 -13.64 7.00
CA GLU A 87 9.10 -13.63 8.06
C GLU A 87 7.92 -12.70 7.73
N TYR A 88 8.15 -11.55 7.09
CA TYR A 88 7.08 -10.62 6.71
C TYR A 88 6.22 -11.16 5.56
N ILE A 89 6.83 -11.91 4.66
CA ILE A 89 6.12 -12.56 3.54
C ILE A 89 5.29 -13.74 4.06
N ASP A 90 5.85 -14.52 4.98
CA ASP A 90 5.15 -15.66 5.59
C ASP A 90 3.99 -15.22 6.52
N GLN A 91 4.05 -14.00 7.09
CA GLN A 91 2.92 -13.40 7.80
C GLN A 91 1.71 -13.23 6.86
N ALA A 92 1.90 -12.60 5.69
CA ALA A 92 0.86 -12.46 4.67
C ALA A 92 0.22 -13.81 4.28
N ASP A 93 1.03 -14.88 4.21
CA ASP A 93 0.55 -16.25 3.96
C ASP A 93 -0.27 -16.81 5.15
N SER A 94 0.22 -16.62 6.37
CA SER A 94 -0.44 -17.10 7.60
C SER A 94 -1.82 -16.47 7.82
N HIS A 95 -2.05 -15.23 7.38
CA HIS A 95 -3.37 -14.59 7.46
C HIS A 95 -4.41 -15.33 6.61
N ARG A 96 -4.03 -15.78 5.42
CA ARG A 96 -4.90 -16.55 4.52
C ARG A 96 -5.31 -17.88 5.12
N GLU A 97 -4.34 -18.63 5.64
CA GLU A 97 -4.61 -19.91 6.29
C GLU A 97 -5.58 -19.75 7.47
N ARG A 98 -5.38 -18.73 8.30
CA ARG A 98 -6.28 -18.43 9.44
C ARG A 98 -7.69 -18.05 9.00
N ALA A 99 -7.83 -17.40 7.85
CA ALA A 99 -9.13 -17.05 7.27
C ALA A 99 -9.79 -18.22 6.52
N GLY A 100 -9.13 -19.38 6.42
CA GLY A 100 -9.66 -20.56 5.73
C GLY A 100 -9.73 -20.42 4.20
N VAL A 101 -8.97 -19.48 3.62
CA VAL A 101 -8.90 -19.30 2.17
C VAL A 101 -7.69 -20.03 1.57
N THR A 102 -7.74 -20.30 0.27
CA THR A 102 -6.65 -21.00 -0.44
C THR A 102 -5.47 -20.07 -0.70
N ASN A 103 -4.30 -20.64 -1.02
CA ASN A 103 -3.13 -19.90 -1.48
C ASN A 103 -3.31 -19.24 -2.85
N GLU A 104 -4.42 -19.51 -3.54
CA GLU A 104 -4.83 -18.83 -4.77
C GLU A 104 -5.29 -17.40 -4.47
N THR A 105 -5.79 -17.12 -3.25
CA THR A 105 -6.11 -15.77 -2.81
C THR A 105 -4.81 -14.96 -2.65
N PRO A 106 -4.64 -13.85 -3.39
CA PRO A 106 -3.41 -13.06 -3.35
C PRO A 106 -3.13 -12.46 -1.97
N GLY A 107 -1.85 -12.45 -1.61
CA GLY A 107 -1.32 -11.75 -0.45
C GLY A 107 -0.56 -10.51 -0.90
N ILE A 108 -0.59 -9.46 -0.10
CA ILE A 108 0.04 -8.18 -0.43
C ILE A 108 0.86 -7.77 0.79
N LEU A 109 2.14 -7.50 0.60
CA LEU A 109 3.00 -6.93 1.64
C LEU A 109 3.29 -5.48 1.29
N ILE A 110 2.67 -4.54 1.99
CA ILE A 110 2.99 -3.11 1.89
C ILE A 110 4.05 -2.79 2.94
N ILE A 111 5.24 -2.40 2.51
CA ILE A 111 6.39 -2.29 3.41
C ILE A 111 7.11 -0.95 3.34
N ASN A 112 7.27 -0.31 4.50
CA ASN A 112 8.18 0.82 4.68
C ASN A 112 9.56 0.28 5.10
N ASN A 113 10.34 -0.22 4.14
CA ASN A 113 11.63 -0.91 4.39
C ASN A 113 12.85 0.03 4.30
N GLU A 114 14.00 -0.36 4.86
CA GLU A 114 15.25 0.40 4.81
C GLU A 114 15.11 1.82 5.39
N MET A 115 14.32 1.97 6.46
CA MET A 115 14.10 3.27 7.12
C MET A 115 15.37 3.87 7.75
N SER A 116 16.47 3.11 7.86
CA SER A 116 17.77 3.66 8.29
C SER A 116 18.56 4.33 7.18
N ILE A 117 18.17 4.17 5.90
CA ILE A 117 18.82 4.88 4.79
C ILE A 117 18.38 6.34 4.82
N GLU A 118 19.35 7.23 4.97
CA GLU A 118 19.11 8.67 4.88
C GLU A 118 18.91 9.11 3.43
N GLY A 119 17.90 9.95 3.22
CA GLY A 119 17.58 10.50 1.90
C GLY A 119 16.70 9.60 1.05
N ILE A 120 15.69 10.21 0.41
CA ILE A 120 14.71 9.47 -0.40
C ILE A 120 15.34 8.87 -1.66
N GLU A 121 16.34 9.53 -2.26
CA GLU A 121 16.99 9.06 -3.49
C GLU A 121 17.78 7.77 -3.24
N ASN A 122 18.60 7.72 -2.19
CA ASN A 122 19.32 6.50 -1.79
C ASN A 122 18.35 5.35 -1.49
N ARG A 123 17.20 5.67 -0.89
CA ARG A 123 16.18 4.68 -0.55
C ARG A 123 15.44 4.15 -1.78
N LYS A 124 15.29 4.94 -2.85
CA LYS A 124 14.76 4.45 -4.14
C LYS A 124 15.65 3.35 -4.72
N GLU A 125 16.97 3.53 -4.61
CA GLU A 125 17.98 2.60 -5.12
C GLU A 125 18.04 1.28 -4.35
N ALA A 126 17.55 1.23 -3.12
CA ALA A 126 17.55 0.03 -2.30
C ALA A 126 16.73 -1.10 -2.94
N VAL A 127 17.40 -2.19 -3.32
CA VAL A 127 16.77 -3.35 -3.96
C VAL A 127 16.20 -4.32 -2.93
N ILE A 128 15.10 -5.01 -3.29
CA ILE A 128 14.66 -6.18 -2.54
C ILE A 128 15.58 -7.34 -2.92
N ALA A 129 16.10 -8.04 -1.91
CA ALA A 129 16.98 -9.19 -2.14
C ALA A 129 16.25 -10.28 -2.94
N LYS A 130 16.93 -10.84 -3.95
CA LYS A 130 16.36 -11.72 -4.97
C LYS A 130 15.65 -12.94 -4.38
N GLU A 131 16.22 -13.52 -3.34
CA GLU A 131 15.64 -14.66 -2.63
C GLU A 131 14.29 -14.32 -1.98
N GLN A 132 14.07 -13.07 -1.57
CA GLN A 132 12.79 -12.62 -1.02
C GLN A 132 11.75 -12.42 -2.14
N ILE A 133 12.16 -11.93 -3.30
CA ILE A 133 11.29 -11.81 -4.48
C ILE A 133 10.82 -13.19 -4.94
N ILE A 134 11.74 -14.16 -5.02
CA ILE A 134 11.43 -15.55 -5.37
C ILE A 134 10.48 -16.15 -4.33
N HIS A 135 10.77 -15.95 -3.05
CA HIS A 135 9.91 -16.45 -1.97
C HIS A 135 8.51 -15.85 -2.03
N ALA A 136 8.37 -14.54 -2.21
CA ALA A 136 7.08 -13.88 -2.40
C ALA A 136 6.32 -14.41 -3.62
N THR A 137 7.02 -14.66 -4.73
CA THR A 137 6.42 -15.28 -5.92
C THR A 137 5.86 -16.66 -5.62
N ASN A 138 6.64 -17.52 -4.95
CA ASN A 138 6.21 -18.87 -4.58
C ASN A 138 5.05 -18.89 -3.59
N ARG A 139 4.91 -17.83 -2.79
CA ARG A 139 3.82 -17.66 -1.81
C ARG A 139 2.61 -16.92 -2.38
N ASN A 140 2.58 -16.58 -3.67
CA ASN A 140 1.54 -15.72 -4.24
C ASN A 140 1.36 -14.42 -3.43
N VAL A 141 2.48 -13.76 -3.13
CA VAL A 141 2.54 -12.48 -2.42
C VAL A 141 3.15 -11.41 -3.33
N LEU A 142 2.51 -10.25 -3.41
CA LEU A 142 3.07 -9.06 -4.04
C LEU A 142 3.64 -8.11 -2.99
N ILE A 143 4.94 -7.85 -3.07
CA ILE A 143 5.62 -6.85 -2.24
C ILE A 143 5.49 -5.48 -2.92
N ILE A 144 5.03 -4.50 -2.15
CA ILE A 144 4.91 -3.10 -2.55
C ILE A 144 5.65 -2.26 -1.51
N ARG A 145 6.79 -1.67 -1.87
CA ARG A 145 7.43 -0.71 -0.96
C ARG A 145 6.56 0.54 -0.88
N THR A 146 6.51 1.22 0.25
CA THR A 146 5.73 2.47 0.40
C THR A 146 6.14 3.56 -0.60
N ILE A 147 7.41 3.56 -1.02
CA ILE A 147 7.89 4.45 -2.09
C ILE A 147 7.34 4.07 -3.47
N ASP A 148 7.22 2.77 -3.76
CA ASP A 148 6.62 2.28 -4.99
C ASP A 148 5.10 2.57 -4.99
N LEU A 149 4.44 2.42 -3.83
CA LEU A 149 3.03 2.78 -3.66
C LEU A 149 2.79 4.27 -3.94
N LEU A 150 3.61 5.15 -3.38
CA LEU A 150 3.48 6.60 -3.60
C LEU A 150 3.72 6.97 -5.08
N ASN A 151 4.70 6.34 -5.72
CA ASN A 151 4.93 6.52 -7.16
C ASN A 151 3.77 5.97 -7.99
N LEU A 152 3.15 4.86 -7.58
CA LEU A 152 1.96 4.31 -8.25
C LEU A 152 0.78 5.27 -8.14
N MET A 153 0.57 5.87 -6.97
CA MET A 153 -0.44 6.91 -6.79
C MET A 153 -0.17 8.07 -7.76
N LEU A 154 1.07 8.57 -7.84
CA LEU A 154 1.40 9.63 -8.79
C LEU A 154 1.12 9.22 -10.25
N LEU A 155 1.45 7.98 -10.63
CA LEU A 155 1.19 7.45 -11.97
C LEU A 155 -0.31 7.38 -12.31
N LEU A 156 -1.15 7.10 -11.31
CA LEU A 156 -2.60 6.91 -11.46
C LEU A 156 -3.42 8.14 -11.05
N GLU A 157 -2.79 9.26 -10.70
CA GLU A 157 -3.47 10.44 -10.13
C GLU A 157 -4.62 10.96 -11.01
N LYS A 158 -4.43 10.93 -12.33
CA LYS A 158 -5.41 11.38 -13.33
C LYS A 158 -6.20 10.24 -13.96
N ASP A 159 -5.95 8.99 -13.54
CA ASP A 159 -6.62 7.80 -14.05
C ASP A 159 -8.01 7.68 -13.40
N GLN A 160 -9.06 7.74 -14.22
CA GLN A 160 -10.44 7.56 -13.75
C GLN A 160 -10.70 6.10 -13.34
N ASP A 161 -9.92 5.17 -13.87
CA ASP A 161 -10.00 3.73 -13.60
C ASP A 161 -8.97 3.28 -12.54
N ARG A 162 -8.44 4.22 -11.73
CA ARG A 162 -7.41 3.92 -10.70
C ARG A 162 -7.72 2.70 -9.83
N LYS A 163 -9.01 2.51 -9.48
CA LYS A 163 -9.48 1.40 -8.65
C LYS A 163 -9.25 0.06 -9.34
N SER A 164 -9.77 -0.07 -10.57
CA SER A 164 -9.66 -1.31 -11.35
C SER A 164 -8.21 -1.59 -11.73
N ARG A 165 -7.42 -0.54 -12.00
CA ARG A 165 -5.98 -0.63 -12.28
C ARG A 165 -5.21 -1.15 -11.08
N PHE A 166 -5.43 -0.59 -9.89
CA PHE A 166 -4.81 -1.07 -8.65
C PHE A 166 -5.18 -2.53 -8.37
N LEU A 167 -6.48 -2.87 -8.42
CA LEU A 167 -6.95 -4.24 -8.24
C LEU A 167 -6.33 -5.21 -9.25
N SER A 168 -6.28 -4.84 -10.53
CA SER A 168 -5.65 -5.65 -11.57
C SER A 168 -4.17 -5.90 -11.29
N ILE A 169 -3.45 -4.94 -10.72
CA ILE A 169 -2.04 -5.12 -10.35
C ILE A 169 -1.93 -6.10 -9.19
N VAL A 170 -2.66 -5.87 -8.10
CA VAL A 170 -2.47 -6.64 -6.85
C VAL A 170 -3.08 -8.04 -6.90
N LEU A 171 -4.12 -8.26 -7.72
CA LEU A 171 -4.79 -9.56 -7.80
C LEU A 171 -4.13 -10.53 -8.79
N ASN A 172 -3.42 -10.01 -9.80
CA ASN A 172 -2.87 -10.84 -10.88
C ASN A 172 -1.35 -11.02 -10.82
N ASN A 173 -0.69 -10.47 -9.80
CA ASN A 173 0.77 -10.46 -9.71
C ASN A 173 1.29 -10.88 -8.34
N SER A 174 2.54 -11.33 -8.34
CA SER A 174 3.34 -11.71 -7.18
C SER A 174 4.80 -11.31 -7.44
N GLY A 175 5.62 -11.29 -6.40
CA GLY A 175 7.00 -10.83 -6.47
C GLY A 175 7.12 -9.40 -5.94
N TRP A 176 7.74 -8.50 -6.69
CA TRP A 176 7.90 -7.09 -6.30
C TRP A 176 7.34 -6.15 -7.36
N LEU A 177 6.43 -5.26 -6.95
CA LEU A 177 6.00 -4.11 -7.74
C LEU A 177 7.03 -2.99 -7.61
N LYS A 178 7.82 -2.76 -8.65
CA LYS A 178 8.75 -1.63 -8.73
C LYS A 178 8.11 -0.52 -9.55
N VAL A 179 8.05 0.69 -9.01
CA VAL A 179 7.43 1.83 -9.71
C VAL A 179 8.43 2.96 -9.89
N GLU A 180 8.65 3.29 -11.15
CA GLU A 180 9.48 4.42 -11.59
C GLU A 180 8.54 5.52 -12.12
N SER A 181 9.07 6.73 -12.35
CA SER A 181 8.28 7.96 -12.53
C SER A 181 7.18 7.92 -13.61
N ASN A 182 7.23 6.99 -14.56
CA ASN A 182 6.25 6.87 -15.65
C ASN A 182 5.81 5.43 -15.97
N LYS A 183 6.25 4.44 -15.19
CA LYS A 183 5.94 3.03 -15.43
C LYS A 183 6.08 2.21 -14.16
N TYR A 184 5.48 1.02 -14.17
CA TYR A 184 5.73 0.00 -13.18
C TYR A 184 6.16 -1.30 -13.85
N ASP A 185 6.95 -2.09 -13.12
CA ASP A 185 7.43 -3.40 -13.52
C ASP A 185 7.14 -4.41 -12.39
N ILE A 186 6.80 -5.65 -12.76
CA ILE A 186 6.64 -6.76 -11.81
C ILE A 186 7.88 -7.64 -11.88
N ILE A 187 8.72 -7.56 -10.85
CA ILE A 187 9.96 -8.33 -10.76
C ILE A 187 9.64 -9.65 -10.05
N LYS A 188 9.91 -10.78 -10.73
CA LYS A 188 9.65 -12.13 -10.20
C LYS A 188 10.91 -12.94 -9.83
N LYS A 189 12.10 -12.51 -10.27
CA LYS A 189 13.37 -13.22 -10.08
C LYS A 189 14.58 -12.33 -10.40
#